data_AF-A0A967ZMG1-F1
#
_entry.id   AF-A0A967ZMG1-F1
#
_cell.length_a   1.000
_cell.length_b   1.000
_cell.length_c   1.000
_cell.angle_alpha   90.00
_cell.angle_beta   90.00
_cell.angle_gamma   90.00
#
_symmetry.space_group_name_H-M   'P 1'
#
loop_
_entity.id
_entity.type
_entity.pdbx_description
1 polymer ?
#
loop_
_entity_poly.entity_id
_entity_poly.type
_entity_poly.pdbx_seq_one_letter_code
_entity_poly.pdbx_strand_id
1 'polypeptide(L)'
;EEAGYLVRQDESGTRGALRRLDVSRADVTWLLNRVGISDRALLRYLPQWLVDAAAEQVPGNHALFDVDHARTRAFMFGSGSVFINDTRRFAEGVVPPAAVPALKAELKAVLAGLTDPQTGEPVLEVVDGEALYRDGELTPDLVVSGRDGYERMTTLTDRALVPSAERGTAASHRREGMVLAWGPTVRPGGTLAGATVV
;
A
#
# COMPACT_ATOMS: atom_id res chain seq x y z
N GLU A 1 4.12 8.80 8.02
CA GLU A 1 4.83 10.08 7.80
C GLU A 1 4.77 10.97 9.03
N GLU A 2 3.57 11.35 9.50
CA GLU A 2 3.39 12.24 10.67
C GLU A 2 4.18 11.84 11.92
N ALA A 3 4.24 10.54 12.22
CA ALA A 3 5.01 10.00 13.35
C ALA A 3 6.52 9.78 13.05
N GLY A 4 7.01 10.18 11.88
CA GLY A 4 8.44 10.16 11.53
C GLY A 4 9.03 8.80 11.10
N TYR A 5 8.22 7.75 10.92
CA TYR A 5 8.74 6.42 10.53
C TYR A 5 9.00 6.25 9.03
N LEU A 6 8.33 7.05 8.20
CA LEU A 6 8.44 7.01 6.74
C LEU A 6 8.76 8.42 6.25
N VAL A 7 9.78 8.52 5.42
CA VAL A 7 10.31 9.78 4.90
C VAL A 7 10.04 9.81 3.39
N ARG A 8 9.34 10.85 2.91
CA ARG A 8 9.17 11.05 1.47
C ARG A 8 10.51 11.40 0.83
N GLN A 9 10.71 10.98 -0.42
CA GLN A 9 11.92 11.32 -1.16
C GLN A 9 12.07 12.85 -1.24
N ASP A 10 13.30 13.33 -1.03
CA ASP A 10 13.58 14.77 -0.98
C ASP A 10 13.26 15.44 -2.32
N GLU A 11 12.51 16.54 -2.27
CA GLU A 11 11.92 17.24 -3.43
C GLU A 11 12.94 18.16 -4.12
N SER A 12 14.20 17.75 -4.19
CA SER A 12 15.27 18.54 -4.79
C SER A 12 15.49 18.16 -6.26
N GLY A 13 15.85 19.14 -7.10
CA GLY A 13 16.03 18.95 -8.55
C GLY A 13 14.74 19.07 -9.37
N THR A 14 14.58 18.21 -10.37
CA THR A 14 13.50 18.25 -11.38
C THR A 14 12.10 18.08 -10.76
N ARG A 15 11.94 17.18 -9.77
CA ARG A 15 10.66 16.96 -9.06
C ARG A 15 10.18 18.21 -8.30
N GLY A 16 11.10 18.87 -7.57
CA GLY A 16 10.79 20.11 -6.85
C GLY A 16 10.41 21.26 -7.76
N ALA A 17 11.05 21.35 -8.94
CA ALA A 17 10.69 22.34 -9.96
C ALA A 17 9.28 22.08 -10.52
N LEU A 18 8.94 20.81 -10.82
CA LEU A 18 7.62 20.44 -11.34
C LEU A 18 6.50 20.69 -10.32
N ARG A 19 6.71 20.36 -9.04
CA ARG A 19 5.72 20.64 -7.99
C ARG A 19 5.53 22.14 -7.74
N ARG A 20 6.61 22.94 -7.78
CA ARG A 20 6.50 24.42 -7.70
C ARG A 20 5.71 25.03 -8.85
N LEU A 21 5.65 24.32 -9.97
CA LEU A 21 4.86 24.68 -11.14
C LEU A 21 3.46 24.05 -11.13
N ASP A 22 3.06 23.39 -10.02
CA ASP A 22 1.79 22.66 -9.84
C ASP A 22 1.57 21.55 -10.89
N VAL A 23 2.66 20.99 -11.42
CA VAL A 23 2.60 19.93 -12.43
C VAL A 23 2.56 18.57 -11.73
N SER A 24 1.39 17.93 -11.78
CA SER A 24 1.16 16.58 -11.25
C SER A 24 1.30 15.50 -12.33
N ARG A 25 1.36 14.23 -11.91
CA ARG A 25 1.26 13.09 -12.84
C ARG A 25 -0.01 13.16 -13.71
N ALA A 26 -1.12 13.64 -13.16
CA ALA A 26 -2.37 13.78 -13.91
C ALA A 26 -2.23 14.80 -15.05
N ASP A 27 -1.52 15.90 -14.83
CA ASP A 27 -1.27 16.92 -15.86
C ASP A 27 -0.37 16.38 -16.97
N VAL A 28 0.69 15.64 -16.62
CA VAL A 28 1.58 14.99 -17.58
C VAL A 28 0.84 13.94 -18.40
N THR A 29 0.06 13.07 -17.75
CA THR A 29 -0.76 12.04 -18.42
C THR A 29 -1.83 12.69 -19.31
N TRP A 30 -2.44 13.79 -18.89
CA TRP A 30 -3.39 14.54 -19.72
C TRP A 30 -2.72 15.08 -20.99
N LEU A 31 -1.52 15.63 -20.87
CA LEU A 31 -0.76 16.20 -21.98
C LEU A 31 -0.29 15.11 -22.97
N LEU A 32 0.13 13.95 -22.46
CA LEU A 32 0.50 12.80 -23.30
C LEU A 32 -0.71 12.25 -24.06
N ASN A 33 -1.87 12.14 -23.41
CA ASN A 33 -3.10 11.72 -24.06
C ASN A 33 -3.54 12.72 -25.15
N ARG A 34 -3.34 14.02 -24.94
CA ARG A 34 -3.62 15.08 -25.93
C ARG A 34 -2.88 14.86 -27.25
N VAL A 35 -1.67 14.30 -27.20
CA VAL A 35 -0.83 14.00 -28.38
C VAL A 35 -0.94 12.54 -28.83
N GLY A 36 -1.93 11.79 -28.31
CA GLY A 36 -2.23 10.41 -28.73
C GLY A 36 -1.39 9.34 -28.04
N ILE A 37 -0.61 9.70 -27.02
CA ILE A 37 0.24 8.78 -26.26
C ILE A 37 -0.52 8.39 -24.98
N SER A 38 -1.12 7.20 -24.99
CA SER A 38 -1.80 6.66 -23.81
C SER A 38 -0.83 5.91 -22.89
N ASP A 39 -1.17 5.81 -21.61
CA ASP A 39 -0.42 5.01 -20.62
C ASP A 39 -0.21 3.56 -21.09
N ARG A 40 -1.21 2.99 -21.77
CA ARG A 40 -1.13 1.64 -22.37
C ARG A 40 -0.12 1.56 -23.52
N ALA A 41 0.01 2.62 -24.31
CA ALA A 41 1.00 2.69 -25.37
C ALA A 41 2.42 2.83 -24.78
N LEU A 42 2.59 3.64 -23.74
CA LEU A 42 3.86 3.79 -23.03
C LEU A 42 4.33 2.46 -22.45
N LEU A 43 3.46 1.74 -21.72
CA LEU A 43 3.79 0.43 -21.14
C LEU A 43 4.07 -0.66 -22.19
N ARG A 44 3.54 -0.51 -23.41
CA ARG A 44 3.72 -1.50 -24.49
C ARG A 44 4.97 -1.27 -25.33
N TYR A 45 5.43 -0.01 -25.46
CA TYR A 45 6.51 0.35 -26.37
C TYR A 45 7.78 0.87 -25.67
N LEU A 46 7.72 1.26 -24.40
CA LEU A 46 8.90 1.66 -23.63
C LEU A 46 9.49 0.47 -22.85
N PRO A 47 10.82 0.32 -22.83
CA PRO A 47 11.48 -0.57 -21.88
C PRO A 47 11.14 -0.21 -20.42
N GLN A 48 11.02 -1.21 -19.55
CA GLN A 48 10.62 -1.02 -18.15
C GLN A 48 11.50 0.00 -17.40
N TRP A 49 12.82 -0.05 -17.58
CA TRP A 49 13.75 0.90 -16.94
C TRP A 49 13.47 2.37 -17.30
N LEU A 50 12.94 2.64 -18.49
CA LEU A 50 12.64 3.99 -18.94
C LEU A 50 11.27 4.46 -18.40
N VAL A 51 10.33 3.53 -18.22
CA VAL A 51 9.08 3.78 -17.49
C VAL A 51 9.38 4.11 -16.03
N ASP A 52 10.25 3.33 -15.39
CA ASP A 52 10.63 3.51 -13.99
C ASP A 52 11.38 4.84 -13.80
N ALA A 53 12.36 5.15 -14.67
CA ALA A 53 13.07 6.43 -14.64
C ALA A 53 12.15 7.65 -14.84
N ALA A 54 11.12 7.53 -15.69
CA ALA A 54 10.13 8.60 -15.85
C ALA A 54 9.21 8.73 -14.62
N ALA A 55 8.79 7.60 -14.04
CA ALA A 55 7.98 7.58 -12.82
C ALA A 55 8.74 8.15 -11.60
N GLU A 56 10.06 7.92 -11.53
CA GLU A 56 10.98 8.48 -10.54
C GLU A 56 11.22 9.99 -10.68
N GLN A 57 10.85 10.60 -11.81
CA GLN A 57 11.05 12.04 -12.05
C GLN A 57 9.74 12.83 -11.98
N VAL A 58 8.60 12.16 -12.06
CA VAL A 58 7.28 12.77 -11.90
C VAL A 58 6.83 12.57 -10.46
N PRO A 59 6.49 13.63 -9.72
CA PRO A 59 5.93 13.48 -8.36
C PRO A 59 4.64 12.65 -8.41
N GLY A 60 4.58 11.60 -7.59
CA GLY A 60 3.44 10.71 -7.49
C GLY A 60 2.99 10.50 -6.05
N ASN A 61 2.09 9.53 -5.88
CA ASN A 61 1.67 9.03 -4.57
C ASN A 61 2.10 7.57 -4.37
N HIS A 62 3.10 7.10 -5.12
CA HIS A 62 3.49 5.70 -5.18
C HIS A 62 4.58 5.43 -4.14
N ALA A 63 4.28 4.62 -3.13
CA ALA A 63 5.19 4.29 -2.03
C ALA A 63 6.53 3.63 -2.43
N LEU A 64 6.70 3.27 -3.71
CA LEU A 64 7.95 2.70 -4.25
C LEU A 64 8.91 3.75 -4.80
N PHE A 65 8.40 4.86 -5.34
CA PHE A 65 9.21 5.85 -6.06
C PHE A 65 9.24 7.21 -5.37
N ASP A 66 8.42 7.40 -4.34
CA ASP A 66 8.25 8.68 -3.65
C ASP A 66 8.71 8.60 -2.17
N VAL A 67 9.44 7.54 -1.79
CA VAL A 67 9.94 7.28 -0.42
C VAL A 67 11.47 7.25 -0.41
N ASP A 68 12.06 7.92 0.57
CA ASP A 68 13.50 7.85 0.85
C ASP A 68 13.79 6.64 1.75
N HIS A 69 14.21 5.53 1.15
CA HIS A 69 14.48 4.29 1.87
C HIS A 69 15.64 4.44 2.87
N ALA A 70 16.67 5.22 2.53
CA ALA A 70 17.84 5.47 3.36
C ALA A 70 17.56 6.33 4.62
N ARG A 71 16.35 6.88 4.76
CA ARG A 71 15.88 7.56 5.99
C ARG A 71 14.61 6.96 6.57
N THR A 72 13.98 6.00 5.89
CA THR A 72 12.73 5.38 6.31
C THR A 72 13.00 4.23 7.27
N ARG A 73 12.37 4.28 8.45
CA ARG A 73 12.49 3.26 9.51
C ARG A 73 11.52 2.10 9.33
N ALA A 74 10.34 2.36 8.74
CA ALA A 74 9.35 1.33 8.43
C ALA A 74 8.49 1.72 7.23
N PHE A 75 8.06 0.73 6.46
CA PHE A 75 7.28 0.93 5.24
C PHE A 75 6.21 -0.16 5.09
N MET A 76 5.18 0.14 4.29
CA MET A 76 4.14 -0.81 3.92
C MET A 76 4.38 -1.31 2.50
N PHE A 77 4.23 -2.60 2.28
CA PHE A 77 4.32 -3.23 0.97
C PHE A 77 3.15 -4.20 0.74
N GLY A 78 2.71 -4.33 -0.52
CA GLY A 78 1.61 -5.21 -0.88
C GLY A 78 0.31 -4.89 -0.15
N SER A 79 -0.43 -5.93 0.27
CA SER A 79 -1.77 -5.80 0.82
C SER A 79 -1.80 -5.66 2.35
N GLY A 80 -1.05 -4.70 2.88
CA GLY A 80 -1.05 -4.36 4.31
C GLY A 80 0.08 -4.97 5.14
N SER A 81 1.11 -5.51 4.49
CA SER A 81 2.32 -5.98 5.17
C SER A 81 3.18 -4.77 5.53
N VAL A 82 3.52 -4.63 6.80
CA VAL A 82 4.41 -3.59 7.31
C VAL A 82 5.74 -4.22 7.67
N PHE A 83 6.80 -3.61 7.15
CA PHE A 83 8.19 -4.02 7.34
C PHE A 83 8.95 -2.92 8.07
N ILE A 84 9.75 -3.32 9.04
CA ILE A 84 10.78 -2.47 9.64
C ILE A 84 12.01 -2.56 8.75
N ASN A 85 12.51 -1.41 8.31
CA ASN A 85 13.67 -1.29 7.42
C ASN A 85 14.97 -1.55 8.19
N ASP A 86 15.18 -2.78 8.62
CA ASP A 86 16.36 -3.17 9.38
C ASP A 86 17.53 -3.58 8.50
N THR A 87 18.75 -3.42 9.04
CA THR A 87 20.00 -3.68 8.33
C THR A 87 20.27 -5.16 8.06
N ARG A 88 19.46 -6.09 8.59
CA ARG A 88 19.60 -7.53 8.35
C ARG A 88 18.78 -7.97 7.13
N ARG A 89 17.55 -7.46 6.99
CA ARG A 89 16.64 -7.83 5.89
C ARG A 89 16.76 -6.95 4.65
N PHE A 90 17.14 -5.68 4.81
CA PHE A 90 17.12 -4.71 3.72
C PHE A 90 18.50 -4.07 3.50
N ALA A 91 18.91 -3.97 2.23
CA ALA A 91 20.22 -3.47 1.83
C ALA A 91 20.45 -2.00 2.26
N GLU A 92 19.40 -1.18 2.20
CA GLU A 92 19.38 0.22 2.66
C GLU A 92 18.71 0.36 4.04
N GLY A 93 18.78 -0.71 4.85
CA GLY A 93 18.25 -0.73 6.20
C GLY A 93 18.89 0.33 7.09
N VAL A 94 18.07 1.01 7.89
CA VAL A 94 18.52 2.06 8.82
C VAL A 94 18.28 1.70 10.28
N VAL A 95 17.49 0.64 10.53
CA VAL A 95 17.15 0.19 11.88
C VAL A 95 18.10 -0.94 12.30
N PRO A 96 18.83 -0.79 13.42
CA PRO A 96 19.62 -1.89 13.95
C PRO A 96 18.71 -3.07 14.35
N PRO A 97 19.10 -4.34 14.12
CA PRO A 97 18.25 -5.49 14.43
C PRO A 97 17.79 -5.55 15.89
N ALA A 98 18.63 -5.09 16.82
CA ALA A 98 18.29 -5.03 18.25
C ALA A 98 17.17 -4.01 18.60
N ALA A 99 16.93 -3.01 17.73
CA ALA A 99 15.88 -2.01 17.92
C ALA A 99 14.52 -2.43 17.32
N VAL A 100 14.49 -3.50 16.51
CA VAL A 100 13.29 -3.98 15.81
C VAL A 100 12.15 -4.29 16.78
N PRO A 101 12.32 -5.03 17.90
CA PRO A 101 11.20 -5.36 18.78
C PRO A 101 10.54 -4.13 19.41
N ALA A 102 11.34 -3.13 19.80
CA ALA A 102 10.83 -1.89 20.38
C ALA A 102 10.06 -1.06 19.33
N LEU A 103 10.62 -0.91 18.13
CA LEU A 103 9.96 -0.20 17.05
C LEU A 103 8.68 -0.91 16.57
N LYS A 104 8.67 -2.24 16.54
CA LYS A 104 7.48 -3.04 16.23
C LYS A 104 6.34 -2.76 17.20
N ALA A 105 6.64 -2.71 18.51
CA ALA A 105 5.66 -2.36 19.53
C ALA A 105 5.13 -0.92 19.38
N GLU A 106 6.03 0.02 19.08
CA GLU A 106 5.70 1.43 18.82
C GLU A 106 4.77 1.58 17.60
N LEU A 107 5.12 0.98 16.47
CA LEU A 107 4.31 0.98 15.25
C LEU A 107 2.95 0.33 15.47
N LYS A 108 2.91 -0.79 16.21
CA LYS A 108 1.66 -1.45 16.55
C LYS A 108 0.74 -0.52 17.36
N ALA A 109 1.29 0.19 18.34
CA ALA A 109 0.51 1.14 19.14
C ALA A 109 0.00 2.32 18.31
N VAL A 110 0.84 2.91 17.45
CA VAL A 110 0.45 4.01 16.56
C VAL A 110 -0.65 3.59 15.59
N LEU A 111 -0.47 2.44 14.91
CA LEU A 111 -1.44 1.94 13.95
C LEU A 111 -2.76 1.50 14.61
N ALA A 112 -2.70 0.84 15.76
CA ALA A 112 -3.89 0.44 16.52
C ALA A 112 -4.62 1.63 17.15
N GLY A 113 -3.91 2.74 17.39
CA GLY A 113 -4.47 3.99 17.90
C GLY A 113 -5.19 4.84 16.86
N LEU A 114 -5.15 4.46 15.58
CA LEU A 114 -5.86 5.19 14.53
C LEU A 114 -7.38 4.95 14.64
N THR A 115 -8.11 6.01 14.95
CA THR A 115 -9.57 6.02 15.06
C THR A 115 -10.21 6.92 14.01
N ASP A 116 -11.47 6.63 13.68
CA ASP A 116 -12.27 7.52 12.83
C ASP A 116 -12.69 8.74 13.67
N PRO A 117 -12.37 9.97 13.27
CA PRO A 117 -12.70 11.17 14.04
C PRO A 117 -14.21 11.42 14.15
N GLN A 118 -15.04 10.83 13.28
CA GLN A 118 -16.50 10.95 13.31
C GLN A 118 -17.13 9.98 14.31
N THR A 119 -16.59 8.75 14.43
CA THR A 119 -17.20 7.69 15.24
C THR A 119 -16.44 7.41 16.53
N GLY A 120 -15.16 7.76 16.60
CA GLY A 120 -14.24 7.41 17.67
C GLY A 120 -13.77 5.95 17.65
N GLU A 121 -14.25 5.14 16.70
CA GLU A 121 -13.95 3.72 16.62
C GLU A 121 -12.58 3.46 15.97
N PRO A 122 -11.85 2.42 16.38
CA PRO A 122 -10.64 1.99 15.68
C PRO A 122 -10.95 1.59 14.24
N VAL A 123 -10.09 1.99 13.30
CA VAL A 123 -10.29 1.70 11.87
C VAL A 123 -9.44 0.55 11.35
N LEU A 124 -8.37 0.23 12.07
CA LEU A 124 -7.43 -0.83 11.71
C LEU A 124 -7.49 -2.02 12.68
N GLU A 125 -7.18 -3.19 12.14
CA GLU A 125 -6.77 -4.36 12.89
C GLU A 125 -5.27 -4.57 12.59
N VAL A 126 -4.46 -4.76 13.65
CA VAL A 126 -3.01 -4.88 13.53
C VAL A 126 -2.57 -6.18 14.19
N VAL A 127 -2.10 -7.12 13.37
CA VAL A 127 -1.68 -8.45 13.80
C VAL A 127 -0.17 -8.56 13.66
N ASP A 128 0.44 -9.34 14.54
CA ASP A 128 1.85 -9.70 14.43
C ASP A 128 2.05 -10.58 13.19
N GLY A 129 3.02 -10.26 12.33
CA GLY A 129 3.27 -11.06 11.14
C GLY A 129 3.77 -12.47 11.47
N GLU A 130 4.50 -12.67 12.57
CA GLU A 130 4.96 -13.99 13.03
C GLU A 130 3.81 -14.85 13.54
N ALA A 131 2.68 -14.23 13.94
CA ALA A 131 1.48 -14.98 14.33
C ALA A 131 0.70 -15.51 13.11
N LEU A 132 0.91 -14.94 11.92
CA LEU A 132 0.16 -15.28 10.69
C LEU A 132 0.98 -16.10 9.70
N TYR A 133 2.27 -15.81 9.58
CA TYR A 133 3.16 -16.46 8.63
C TYR A 133 4.17 -17.31 9.39
N ARG A 134 4.38 -18.54 8.91
CA ARG A 134 5.41 -19.44 9.45
C ARG A 134 6.78 -19.00 8.93
N ASP A 135 7.76 -18.96 9.83
CA ASP A 135 9.15 -18.51 9.69
C ASP A 135 9.68 -18.41 8.24
N GLY A 136 9.94 -17.17 7.82
CA GLY A 136 10.59 -16.82 6.57
C GLY A 136 11.39 -15.53 6.73
N GLU A 137 12.48 -15.40 5.99
CA GLU A 137 13.37 -14.24 6.06
C GLU A 137 12.67 -12.92 5.69
N LEU A 138 11.58 -13.02 4.90
CA LEU A 138 10.72 -11.92 4.48
C LEU A 138 9.35 -11.92 5.16
N THR A 139 9.23 -12.55 6.35
CA THR A 139 8.02 -12.41 7.18
C THR A 139 7.84 -10.93 7.55
N PRO A 140 6.64 -10.35 7.35
CA PRO A 140 6.36 -8.97 7.75
C PRO A 140 6.42 -8.83 9.28
N ASP A 141 6.77 -7.65 9.77
CA ASP A 141 6.74 -7.38 11.21
C ASP A 141 5.29 -7.27 11.70
N LEU A 142 4.45 -6.58 10.94
CA LEU A 142 3.02 -6.44 11.23
C LEU A 142 2.20 -6.65 9.96
N VAL A 143 0.98 -7.13 10.13
CA VAL A 143 -0.04 -7.18 9.08
C VAL A 143 -1.19 -6.31 9.53
N VAL A 144 -1.56 -5.35 8.70
CA VAL A 144 -2.64 -4.41 8.97
C VAL A 144 -3.82 -4.76 8.09
N SER A 145 -5.01 -4.91 8.65
CA SER A 145 -6.32 -5.02 7.97
C SER A 145 -7.20 -3.81 8.29
N GLY A 146 -8.12 -3.45 7.39
CA GLY A 146 -9.18 -2.50 7.72
C GLY A 146 -10.27 -3.26 8.50
N ARG A 147 -10.86 -2.62 9.50
CA ARG A 147 -12.09 -3.13 10.14
C ARG A 147 -13.27 -2.98 9.19
N ASP A 148 -14.40 -3.62 9.49
CA ASP A 148 -15.58 -3.57 8.61
C ASP A 148 -15.97 -2.11 8.30
N GLY A 149 -16.19 -1.82 7.02
CA GLY A 149 -16.41 -0.47 6.50
C GLY A 149 -15.13 0.32 6.15
N TYR A 150 -13.94 -0.16 6.51
CA TYR A 150 -12.65 0.50 6.22
C TYR A 150 -11.78 -0.38 5.33
N GLU A 151 -11.09 0.26 4.38
CA GLU A 151 -10.08 -0.39 3.54
C GLU A 151 -8.75 0.34 3.69
N ARG A 152 -7.64 -0.41 3.65
CA ARG A 152 -6.31 0.22 3.67
C ARG A 152 -5.87 0.54 2.27
N MET A 153 -5.07 1.58 2.16
CA MET A 153 -4.43 1.97 0.91
C MET A 153 -2.93 2.10 1.15
N THR A 154 -2.12 1.69 0.18
CA THR A 154 -0.65 1.86 0.19
C THR A 154 -0.19 3.16 -0.48
N THR A 155 -1.14 4.06 -0.76
CA THR A 155 -0.90 5.35 -1.42
C THR A 155 -0.44 6.38 -0.40
N LEU A 156 0.55 7.20 -0.76
CA LEU A 156 0.93 8.37 0.03
C LEU A 156 -0.16 9.44 -0.07
N THR A 157 -0.63 9.94 1.07
CA THR A 157 -1.75 10.89 1.15
C THR A 157 -1.62 11.72 2.42
N ASP A 158 -2.05 12.97 2.35
CA ASP A 158 -2.08 13.88 3.51
C ASP A 158 -3.36 13.72 4.35
N ARG A 159 -4.27 12.84 3.90
CA ARG A 159 -5.49 12.43 4.61
C ARG A 159 -5.41 10.97 5.01
N ALA A 160 -5.47 10.69 6.31
CA ALA A 160 -5.52 9.34 6.84
C ALA A 160 -6.80 8.58 6.47
N LEU A 161 -7.93 9.29 6.34
CA LEU A 161 -9.23 8.72 5.98
C LEU A 161 -9.84 9.49 4.80
N VAL A 162 -10.30 8.73 3.81
CA VAL A 162 -10.93 9.24 2.60
C VAL A 162 -12.18 8.41 2.31
N PRO A 163 -13.37 9.03 2.20
CA PRO A 163 -14.58 8.33 1.79
C PRO A 163 -14.38 7.58 0.48
N SER A 164 -14.86 6.34 0.42
CA SER A 164 -14.68 5.47 -0.76
C SER A 164 -15.29 6.06 -2.03
N ALA A 165 -16.37 6.82 -1.90
CA ALA A 165 -17.02 7.55 -3.00
C ALA A 165 -16.09 8.56 -3.68
N GLU A 166 -15.23 9.26 -2.91
CA GLU A 166 -14.25 10.20 -3.45
C GLU A 166 -13.18 9.49 -4.30
N ARG A 167 -12.93 8.19 -4.05
CA ARG A 167 -12.01 7.37 -4.83
C ARG A 167 -12.68 6.63 -5.99
N GLY A 168 -13.99 6.72 -6.14
CA GLY A 168 -14.74 5.91 -7.11
C GLY A 168 -14.74 4.41 -6.78
N THR A 169 -14.43 4.03 -5.54
CA THR A 169 -14.38 2.63 -5.10
C THR A 169 -15.74 2.25 -4.52
N ALA A 170 -16.57 1.58 -5.31
CA ALA A 170 -17.89 1.13 -4.85
C ALA A 170 -17.85 -0.16 -4.03
N ALA A 171 -16.77 -0.96 -4.16
CA ALA A 171 -16.60 -2.23 -3.46
C ALA A 171 -15.12 -2.56 -3.26
N SER A 172 -14.82 -3.38 -2.26
CA SER A 172 -13.48 -3.93 -2.00
C SER A 172 -13.58 -5.43 -1.72
N HIS A 173 -12.42 -6.08 -1.62
CA HIS A 173 -12.30 -7.48 -1.28
C HIS A 173 -12.74 -7.75 0.16
N ARG A 174 -13.42 -8.87 0.37
CA ARG A 174 -13.79 -9.38 1.70
C ARG A 174 -13.33 -10.82 1.85
N ARG A 175 -13.17 -11.27 3.09
CA ARG A 175 -12.81 -12.68 3.37
C ARG A 175 -13.96 -13.62 3.02
N GLU A 176 -15.19 -13.18 3.28
CA GLU A 176 -16.39 -13.93 2.99
C GLU A 176 -16.85 -13.68 1.55
N GLY A 177 -16.89 -14.73 0.75
CA GLY A 177 -17.40 -14.72 -0.62
C GLY A 177 -18.65 -15.59 -0.79
N MET A 178 -19.10 -15.72 -2.04
CA MET A 178 -20.14 -16.67 -2.42
C MET A 178 -19.65 -17.60 -3.52
N VAL A 179 -20.12 -18.85 -3.48
CA VAL A 179 -19.94 -19.82 -4.56
C VAL A 179 -21.32 -20.24 -5.05
N LEU A 180 -21.53 -20.12 -6.35
CA LEU A 180 -22.76 -20.54 -7.02
C LEU A 180 -22.43 -21.67 -7.98
N ALA A 181 -23.21 -22.74 -7.96
CA ALA A 181 -23.08 -23.87 -8.87
C ALA A 181 -24.44 -24.16 -9.53
N TRP A 182 -24.42 -24.47 -10.83
CA TRP A 182 -25.63 -24.80 -11.59
C TRP A 182 -25.33 -25.86 -12.63
N GLY A 183 -26.24 -26.81 -12.79
CA GLY A 183 -26.14 -27.87 -13.80
C GLY A 183 -26.94 -29.12 -13.43
N PRO A 184 -27.10 -30.06 -14.37
CA PRO A 184 -27.88 -31.29 -14.16
C PRO A 184 -27.32 -32.20 -13.06
N THR A 185 -26.03 -32.05 -12.72
CA THR A 185 -25.34 -32.79 -11.65
C THR A 185 -25.32 -32.05 -10.32
N VAL A 186 -25.83 -30.81 -10.25
CA VAL A 186 -25.87 -30.00 -9.03
C VAL A 186 -27.22 -30.17 -8.36
N ARG A 187 -27.23 -30.71 -7.14
CA ARG A 187 -28.45 -30.89 -6.36
C ARG A 187 -29.03 -29.54 -5.91
N PRO A 188 -30.31 -29.23 -6.18
CA PRO A 188 -30.97 -28.02 -5.69
C PRO A 188 -30.92 -27.92 -4.15
N GLY A 189 -30.60 -26.73 -3.62
CA GLY A 189 -30.47 -26.49 -2.18
C GLY A 189 -29.33 -27.27 -1.51
N GLY A 190 -28.41 -27.84 -2.29
CA GLY A 190 -27.26 -28.56 -1.74
C GLY A 190 -26.28 -27.61 -1.04
N THR A 191 -25.81 -28.02 0.15
CA THR A 191 -24.70 -27.36 0.85
C THR A 191 -23.38 -27.91 0.35
N LEU A 192 -22.46 -27.03 -0.05
CA LEU A 192 -21.09 -27.39 -0.37
C LEU A 192 -20.33 -27.68 0.93
N ALA A 193 -19.73 -28.86 1.04
CA ALA A 193 -18.95 -29.28 2.21
C ALA A 193 -17.53 -29.68 1.77
N GLY A 194 -16.52 -29.33 2.59
CA GLY A 194 -15.13 -29.71 2.34
C GLY A 194 -14.46 -29.04 1.14
N ALA A 195 -15.03 -27.95 0.62
CA ALA A 195 -14.38 -27.18 -0.43
C ALA A 195 -13.17 -26.41 0.13
N THR A 196 -12.11 -26.35 -0.66
CA THR A 196 -10.93 -25.53 -0.39
C THR A 196 -10.73 -24.61 -1.58
N VAL A 197 -10.51 -23.32 -1.31
CA VAL A 197 -10.04 -22.37 -2.31
C VAL A 197 -8.52 -22.45 -2.27
N VAL A 198 -7.90 -22.84 -3.39
CA VAL A 198 -6.44 -22.96 -3.54
C VAL A 198 -5.93 -21.78 -4.35
#